data_AF-A0A847JZL6-F1
#
_entry.id   AF-A0A847JZL6-F1
#
_cell.length_a   1.000
_cell.length_b   1.000
_cell.length_c   1.000
_cell.angle_alpha   90.00
_cell.angle_beta   90.00
_cell.angle_gamma   90.00
#
_symmetry.space_group_name_H-M   'P 1'
#
loop_
_entity.id
_entity.type
_entity.pdbx_description
1 polymer ?
#
loop_
_entity_poly.entity_id
_entity_poly.type
_entity_poly.pdbx_seq_one_letter_code
_entity_poly.pdbx_strand_id
1 'polypeptide(L)'
;MSAYGNVPDEDVKIVRRATGVAAQAVQSLPSGGSSGWVVVAYESVLEAILRDWVENGTDDLDDGDAEDLGQIVRASAEVALLQEPSLQDATFRTVLKGWLGDWVANWGTGE
;
A
#
# COMPACT_ATOMS: atom_id res chain seq x y z
N MET A 1 -6.68 -22.91 -21.15
CA MET A 1 -5.74 -22.99 -20.02
C MET A 1 -5.02 -21.67 -19.96
N SER A 2 -4.99 -21.02 -18.79
CA SER A 2 -4.22 -19.78 -18.61
C SER A 2 -2.74 -20.05 -18.90
N ALA A 3 -1.98 -19.01 -19.26
CA ALA A 3 -0.53 -19.05 -19.34
C ALA A 3 0.14 -19.46 -18.00
N TYR A 4 -0.61 -19.37 -16.89
CA TYR A 4 -0.18 -19.68 -15.53
C TYR A 4 -0.84 -20.96 -14.96
N GLY A 5 -1.31 -21.87 -15.82
CA GLY A 5 -1.91 -23.13 -15.38
C GLY A 5 -3.34 -22.95 -14.87
N ASN A 6 -3.56 -23.23 -13.58
CA ASN A 6 -4.87 -23.16 -12.92
C ASN A 6 -5.22 -21.77 -12.37
N VAL A 7 -4.33 -20.79 -12.51
CA VAL A 7 -4.61 -19.42 -12.07
C VAL A 7 -5.59 -18.78 -13.05
N PRO A 8 -6.74 -18.27 -12.60
CA PRO A 8 -7.66 -17.51 -13.45
C PRO A 8 -6.97 -16.27 -14.05
N ASP A 9 -7.29 -15.96 -15.31
CA ASP A 9 -6.73 -14.77 -15.97
C ASP A 9 -7.20 -13.45 -15.30
N GLU A 10 -8.32 -13.50 -14.57
CA GLU A 10 -8.86 -12.41 -13.77
C GLU A 10 -7.96 -12.09 -12.57
N ASP A 11 -7.62 -13.09 -11.77
CA ASP A 11 -6.67 -12.95 -10.65
C ASP A 11 -5.33 -12.35 -11.10
N VAL A 12 -4.83 -12.75 -12.27
CA VAL A 12 -3.59 -12.19 -12.84
C VAL A 12 -3.75 -10.70 -13.15
N LYS A 13 -4.91 -10.26 -13.65
CA LYS A 13 -5.17 -8.84 -13.91
C LYS A 13 -5.26 -8.05 -12.61
N ILE A 14 -5.92 -8.59 -11.59
CA ILE A 14 -6.05 -7.98 -10.26
C ILE A 14 -4.67 -7.77 -9.64
N VAL A 15 -3.83 -8.81 -9.60
CA VAL A 15 -2.47 -8.72 -9.07
C VAL A 15 -1.62 -7.72 -9.85
N ARG A 16 -1.73 -7.66 -11.18
CA ARG A 16 -1.02 -6.66 -11.99
C ARG A 16 -1.49 -5.24 -11.66
N ARG A 17 -2.79 -5.00 -11.54
CA ARG A 17 -3.34 -3.69 -11.15
C ARG A 17 -2.83 -3.30 -9.76
N ALA A 18 -2.88 -4.21 -8.79
CA ALA A 18 -2.37 -4.01 -7.44
C ALA A 18 -0.89 -3.59 -7.44
N THR A 19 -0.03 -4.27 -8.23
CA THR A 19 1.39 -3.88 -8.34
C THR A 19 1.59 -2.49 -8.95
N GLY A 20 0.74 -2.08 -9.90
CA GLY A 20 0.77 -0.75 -10.50
C GLY A 20 0.37 0.35 -9.50
N VAL A 21 -0.72 0.14 -8.77
CA VAL A 21 -1.20 1.05 -7.72
C VAL A 21 -0.16 1.19 -6.60
N ALA A 22 0.39 0.08 -6.13
CA ALA A 22 1.45 0.11 -5.12
C ALA A 22 2.69 0.88 -5.60
N ALA A 23 3.11 0.69 -6.86
CA ALA A 23 4.22 1.44 -7.43
C ALA A 23 3.92 2.95 -7.56
N GLN A 24 2.67 3.33 -7.82
CA GLN A 24 2.23 4.72 -7.87
C GLN A 24 2.19 5.36 -6.48
N ALA A 25 1.60 4.69 -5.49
CA ALA A 25 1.49 5.21 -4.12
C ALA A 25 2.85 5.58 -3.51
N VAL A 26 3.88 4.75 -3.77
CA VAL A 26 5.24 4.96 -3.25
C VAL A 26 5.92 6.22 -3.81
N GLN A 27 5.46 6.75 -4.95
CA GLN A 27 5.96 8.03 -5.50
C GLN A 27 5.62 9.23 -4.61
N SER A 28 4.69 9.07 -3.66
CA SER A 28 4.31 10.09 -2.68
C SER A 28 5.28 10.20 -1.51
N LEU A 29 6.31 9.33 -1.43
CA LEU A 29 7.33 9.44 -0.39
C LEU A 29 8.06 10.78 -0.47
N PRO A 30 8.17 11.53 0.65
CA PRO A 30 8.96 12.74 0.71
C PRO A 30 10.46 12.43 0.64
N SER A 31 11.25 13.42 0.23
CA SER A 31 12.71 13.35 0.34
C SER A 31 13.15 13.33 1.82
N GLY A 32 14.23 12.61 2.12
CA GLY A 32 14.81 12.56 3.46
C GLY A 32 14.65 11.23 4.21
N GLY A 33 13.80 10.32 3.72
CA GLY A 33 13.71 8.95 4.23
C GLY A 33 14.95 8.09 3.91
N SER A 34 15.12 6.99 4.63
CA SER A 34 16.18 6.02 4.32
C SER A 34 15.90 5.32 2.99
N SER A 35 16.95 4.79 2.33
CA SER A 35 16.81 4.07 1.05
C SER A 35 15.90 2.84 1.14
N GLY A 36 15.65 2.33 2.36
CA GLY A 36 14.74 1.22 2.61
C GLY A 36 13.26 1.58 2.60
N TRP A 37 12.89 2.86 2.68
CA TRP A 37 11.48 3.28 2.80
C TRP A 37 10.67 2.97 1.56
N VAL A 38 11.27 3.10 0.38
CA VAL A 38 10.61 2.76 -0.90
C VAL A 38 10.19 1.30 -0.92
N VAL A 39 11.08 0.39 -0.48
CA VAL A 39 10.80 -1.06 -0.45
C VAL A 39 9.73 -1.36 0.59
N VAL A 40 9.87 -0.82 1.81
CA VAL A 40 8.89 -1.03 2.89
C VAL A 40 7.51 -0.50 2.50
N ALA A 41 7.45 0.67 1.85
CA ALA A 41 6.20 1.27 1.39
C ALA A 41 5.54 0.41 0.32
N TYR A 42 6.31 -0.01 -0.69
CA TYR A 42 5.81 -0.86 -1.77
C TYR A 42 5.25 -2.19 -1.26
N GLU A 43 6.01 -2.90 -0.43
CA GLU A 43 5.59 -4.18 0.14
C GLU A 43 4.32 -4.02 0.99
N SER A 44 4.28 -3.00 1.84
CA SER A 44 3.13 -2.79 2.75
C SER A 44 1.87 -2.42 1.99
N VAL A 45 1.97 -1.52 1.01
CA VAL A 45 0.81 -1.11 0.18
C VAL A 45 0.32 -2.28 -0.67
N LEU A 46 1.21 -3.03 -1.31
CA LEU A 46 0.83 -4.20 -2.09
C LEU A 46 0.15 -5.27 -1.22
N GLU A 47 0.69 -5.53 -0.03
CA GLU A 47 0.08 -6.45 0.93
C GLU A 47 -1.32 -6.00 1.34
N ALA A 48 -1.51 -4.70 1.61
CA ALA A 48 -2.80 -4.13 1.98
C ALA A 48 -3.84 -4.29 0.87
N ILE A 49 -3.49 -3.95 -0.38
CA ILE A 49 -4.39 -4.10 -1.54
C ILE A 49 -4.79 -5.58 -1.74
N LEU A 50 -3.82 -6.49 -1.71
CA LEU A 50 -4.10 -7.92 -1.90
C LEU A 50 -4.95 -8.50 -0.76
N ARG A 51 -4.74 -8.00 0.46
CA ARG A 51 -5.51 -8.40 1.63
C ARG A 51 -6.94 -7.87 1.55
N ASP A 52 -7.14 -6.62 1.13
CA ASP A 52 -8.45 -6.03 0.90
C ASP A 52 -9.24 -6.84 -0.14
N TRP A 53 -8.61 -7.19 -1.27
CA TRP A 53 -9.22 -8.06 -2.27
C TRP A 53 -9.68 -9.41 -1.72
N VAL A 54 -8.85 -10.07 -0.89
CA VAL A 54 -9.19 -11.37 -0.32
C VAL A 54 -10.23 -11.29 0.80
N GLU A 55 -10.17 -10.25 1.64
CA GLU A 55 -11.03 -10.11 2.83
C GLU A 55 -12.38 -9.48 2.50
N ASN A 56 -12.41 -8.50 1.60
CA ASN A 56 -13.59 -7.69 1.29
C ASN A 56 -14.15 -7.96 -0.12
N GLY A 57 -13.44 -8.71 -0.96
CA GLY A 57 -13.89 -9.04 -2.32
C GLY A 57 -13.83 -7.84 -3.28
N THR A 58 -13.02 -6.84 -2.96
CA THR A 58 -12.83 -5.60 -3.71
C THR A 58 -11.71 -5.75 -4.74
N ASP A 59 -12.04 -5.70 -6.03
CA ASP A 59 -11.09 -5.75 -7.14
C ASP A 59 -11.09 -4.49 -8.02
N ASP A 60 -12.05 -3.60 -7.78
CA ASP A 60 -12.17 -2.29 -8.40
C ASP A 60 -11.27 -1.26 -7.69
N LEU A 61 -9.96 -1.40 -7.90
CA LEU A 61 -9.01 -0.32 -7.62
C LEU A 61 -9.12 0.76 -8.72
N ASP A 62 -9.33 2.00 -8.31
CA ASP A 62 -9.36 3.18 -9.18
C ASP A 62 -8.19 4.14 -8.92
N ASP A 63 -8.18 5.28 -9.63
CA ASP A 63 -7.13 6.29 -9.48
C ASP A 63 -7.18 7.00 -8.11
N GLY A 64 -8.35 7.01 -7.45
CA GLY A 64 -8.55 7.54 -6.10
C GLY A 64 -7.90 6.66 -5.03
N ASP A 65 -7.98 5.32 -5.17
CA ASP A 65 -7.26 4.39 -4.31
C ASP A 65 -5.75 4.66 -4.30
N ALA A 66 -5.17 4.88 -5.48
CA ALA A 66 -3.74 5.16 -5.61
C ALA A 66 -3.34 6.49 -4.94
N GLU A 67 -4.21 7.50 -5.01
CA GLU A 67 -4.01 8.78 -4.32
C GLU A 67 -4.10 8.61 -2.81
N ASP A 68 -5.14 7.96 -2.29
CA ASP A 68 -5.37 7.75 -0.85
C ASP A 68 -4.23 6.94 -0.21
N LEU A 69 -3.83 5.84 -0.85
CA LEU A 69 -2.68 5.04 -0.41
C LEU A 69 -1.38 5.86 -0.48
N GLY A 70 -1.24 6.74 -1.48
CA GLY A 70 -0.15 7.69 -1.58
C GLY A 70 -0.11 8.68 -0.41
N GLN A 71 -1.26 9.22 0.01
CA GLN A 71 -1.36 10.11 1.17
C GLN A 71 -1.02 9.38 2.47
N ILE A 72 -1.46 8.12 2.64
CA ILE A 72 -1.10 7.25 3.76
C ILE A 72 0.43 7.07 3.82
N VAL A 73 1.08 6.75 2.70
CA VAL A 73 2.53 6.61 2.61
C VAL A 73 3.23 7.91 3.00
N ARG A 74 2.80 9.03 2.41
CA ARG A 74 3.37 10.35 2.65
C ARG A 74 3.27 10.75 4.12
N ALA A 75 2.08 10.69 4.69
CA ALA A 75 1.87 11.14 6.06
C ALA A 75 2.56 10.19 7.08
N SER A 76 2.76 8.90 6.75
CA SER A 76 3.55 7.98 7.58
C SER A 76 5.03 8.40 7.60
N ALA A 77 5.56 8.79 6.44
CA ALA A 77 6.92 9.29 6.31
C ALA A 77 7.11 10.63 7.02
N GLU A 78 6.16 11.57 6.88
CA GLU A 78 6.19 12.85 7.58
C GLU A 78 6.20 12.66 9.12
N VAL A 79 5.37 11.76 9.66
CA VAL A 79 5.38 11.42 11.09
C VAL A 79 6.71 10.80 11.54
N ALA A 80 7.29 9.92 10.72
CA ALA A 80 8.57 9.29 11.01
C ALA A 80 9.73 10.29 11.03
N LEU A 81 9.75 11.25 10.10
CA LEU A 81 10.79 12.27 10.01
C LEU A 81 10.81 13.24 11.21
N LEU A 82 9.72 13.32 11.97
CA LEU A 82 9.67 14.10 13.23
C LEU A 82 10.38 13.41 14.40
N GLN A 83 10.76 12.14 14.26
CA GLN A 83 11.42 11.38 15.32
C GLN A 83 12.95 11.48 15.24
N GLU A 84 13.59 11.11 16.36
CA GLU A 84 15.04 10.91 16.42
C GLU A 84 15.52 9.99 15.28
N PRO A 85 16.66 10.26 14.62
CA PRO A 85 17.13 9.51 13.45
C PRO A 85 17.16 7.98 13.65
N SER A 86 17.49 7.51 14.84
CA SER A 86 17.53 6.08 15.18
C SER A 86 16.16 5.40 15.29
N LEU A 87 15.07 6.18 15.35
CA LEU A 87 13.69 5.70 15.49
C LEU A 87 12.87 5.88 14.21
N GLN A 88 13.36 6.62 13.22
CA GLN A 88 12.57 6.98 12.03
C GLN A 88 12.13 5.75 11.24
N ASP A 89 13.04 4.80 10.97
CA ASP A 89 12.71 3.56 10.23
C ASP A 89 11.64 2.72 10.95
N ALA A 90 11.76 2.57 12.27
CA ALA A 90 10.80 1.82 13.07
C ALA A 90 9.45 2.53 13.11
N THR A 91 9.45 3.86 13.24
CA THR A 91 8.24 4.69 13.24
C THR A 91 7.53 4.61 11.90
N PHE A 92 8.26 4.80 10.80
CA PHE A 92 7.71 4.73 9.44
C PHE A 92 6.99 3.40 9.21
N ARG A 93 7.68 2.29 9.49
CA ARG A 93 7.12 0.94 9.29
C ARG A 93 5.88 0.70 10.14
N THR A 94 5.91 1.10 11.42
CA THR A 94 4.79 0.83 12.34
C THR A 94 3.57 1.69 12.01
N VAL A 95 3.77 2.99 11.73
CA VAL A 95 2.66 3.90 11.38
C VAL A 95 2.02 3.48 10.06
N LEU A 96 2.83 3.20 9.03
CA LEU A 96 2.33 2.77 7.74
C LEU A 96 1.47 1.50 7.85
N LYS A 97 1.96 0.49 8.58
CA LYS A 97 1.20 -0.75 8.80
C LYS A 97 -0.10 -0.52 9.55
N GLY A 98 -0.10 0.39 10.52
CA GLY A 98 -1.31 0.74 11.28
C GLY A 98 -2.38 1.36 10.39
N TRP A 99 -2.01 2.36 9.59
CA TRP A 99 -2.96 3.04 8.69
C TRP A 99 -3.45 2.14 7.56
N LEU A 100 -2.58 1.33 6.97
CA LEU A 100 -3.01 0.38 5.94
C LEU A 100 -3.92 -0.72 6.52
N GLY A 101 -3.67 -1.14 7.77
CA GLY A 101 -4.57 -2.06 8.45
C GLY A 101 -5.95 -1.47 8.69
N ASP A 102 -6.03 -0.18 9.03
CA ASP A 102 -7.29 0.56 9.17
C ASP A 102 -8.00 0.76 7.82
N TRP A 103 -7.23 1.07 6.77
CA TRP A 103 -7.73 1.17 5.40
C TRP A 103 -8.39 -0.15 4.98
N VAL A 104 -7.71 -1.30 5.08
CA VAL A 104 -8.28 -2.63 4.77
C VAL A 104 -9.54 -2.93 5.60
N ALA A 105 -9.56 -2.52 6.88
CA ALA A 105 -10.69 -2.84 7.75
C ALA A 105 -11.94 -1.99 7.48
N ASN A 106 -11.77 -0.75 6.99
CA ASN A 106 -12.84 0.24 6.90
C ASN A 106 -13.13 0.72 5.48
N TRP A 107 -12.36 0.28 4.46
CA TRP A 107 -12.60 0.63 3.06
C TRP A 107 -14.02 0.20 2.64
N GLY A 108 -14.79 1.14 2.06
CA GLY A 108 -16.18 0.91 1.65
C GLY A 108 -17.25 0.88 2.76
N THR A 109 -16.88 1.07 4.04
CA THR A 109 -17.86 1.12 5.16
C THR A 109 -18.35 2.54 5.49
N GLY A 110 -17.88 3.53 4.74
CA GLY A 110 -18.16 4.96 4.95
C GLY A 110 -19.46 5.51 4.33
N GLU A 111 -20.40 4.65 3.93
CA GLU A 111 -21.77 5.04 3.52
C GLU A 111 -22.83 4.75 4.59
#